data_AF-A0A2M7Z9L7-F1
#
_entry.id   AF-A0A2M7Z9L7-F1
#
_cell.length_a   1.000
_cell.length_b   1.000
_cell.length_c   1.000
_cell.angle_alpha   90.00
_cell.angle_beta   90.00
_cell.angle_gamma   90.00
#
_symmetry.space_group_name_H-M   'P 1'
#
loop_
_entity.id
_entity.type
_entity.pdbx_description
1 polymer ?
#
loop_
_entity_poly.entity_id
_entity_poly.type
_entity_poly.pdbx_seq_one_letter_code
_entity_poly.pdbx_strand_id
1 'polypeptide(L)'
;ERLEDFENQPGRLNLLPGIKYTRIIDDSYNSSPLAVKAALETLSQLKCAGNKFAVLGDMLELGDYTKKAHQEIGELVAKLAIDYLITVGERSHSTAESAKEFGMNPDRIFSFDNPENAGCFLQDRIAEGDLILVKGSAAMSMERITKEIMAEPQKANKLLVRQK
;
A
#
# COMPACT_ATOMS: atom_id res chain seq x y z
N GLU A 1 5.07 29.76 -15.52
CA GLU A 1 3.69 29.80 -14.98
C GLU A 1 3.58 28.75 -13.87
N ARG A 2 2.75 29.05 -12.88
CA ARG A 2 2.74 28.49 -11.52
C ARG A 2 2.36 27.00 -11.48
N LEU A 3 3.27 26.18 -10.96
CA LEU A 3 3.01 24.81 -10.45
C LEU A 3 2.73 24.82 -8.93
N GLU A 4 2.33 25.96 -8.37
CA GLU A 4 2.30 26.17 -6.91
C GLU A 4 1.01 25.69 -6.22
N ASP A 5 -0.05 25.37 -6.96
CA ASP A 5 -1.34 24.93 -6.41
C ASP A 5 -1.87 23.63 -7.04
N PHE A 6 -0.98 22.68 -7.39
CA PHE A 6 -1.46 21.33 -7.68
C PHE A 6 -1.77 20.65 -6.34
N GLU A 7 -2.95 20.91 -5.77
CA GLU A 7 -3.48 20.09 -4.68
C GLU A 7 -3.55 18.65 -5.20
N ASN A 8 -2.65 17.79 -4.71
CA ASN A 8 -2.68 16.40 -5.11
C ASN A 8 -4.04 15.81 -4.75
N GLN A 9 -4.68 15.20 -5.75
CA GLN A 9 -5.96 14.56 -5.57
C GLN A 9 -5.85 13.49 -4.48
N PRO A 10 -6.75 13.47 -3.47
CA PRO A 10 -6.79 12.42 -2.46
C PRO A 10 -6.62 11.01 -3.06
N GLY A 11 -5.84 10.16 -2.40
CA GLY A 11 -5.60 8.78 -2.83
C GLY A 11 -4.74 8.60 -4.07
N ARG A 12 -3.99 9.61 -4.53
CA ARG A 12 -3.05 9.52 -5.66
C ARG A 12 -1.64 9.97 -5.27
N LEU A 13 -0.85 9.04 -4.76
CA LEU A 13 0.55 9.23 -4.33
C LEU A 13 0.73 10.39 -3.32
N ASN A 14 -0.20 10.52 -2.37
CA ASN A 14 -0.12 11.55 -1.35
C ASN A 14 0.83 11.13 -0.23
N LEU A 15 1.85 11.96 0.04
CA LEU A 15 2.72 11.74 1.19
C LEU A 15 2.06 12.35 2.44
N LEU A 16 1.67 11.50 3.38
CA LEU A 16 0.99 11.87 4.61
C LEU A 16 1.85 11.52 5.84
N PRO A 17 1.80 12.31 6.91
CA PRO A 17 2.40 11.93 8.18
C PRO A 17 1.61 10.77 8.81
N GLY A 18 2.31 9.71 9.19
CA GLY A 18 1.75 8.57 9.93
C GLY A 18 1.98 8.67 11.44
N ILE A 19 1.29 7.83 12.20
CA ILE A 19 1.55 7.66 13.64
C ILE A 19 3.00 7.21 13.87
N LYS A 20 3.50 7.37 15.10
CA LYS A 20 4.87 6.96 15.48
C LYS A 20 5.96 7.56 14.56
N TYR A 21 5.75 8.76 14.05
CA TYR A 21 6.69 9.46 13.14
C TYR A 21 7.02 8.67 11.86
N THR A 22 6.05 7.89 11.37
CA THR A 22 6.13 7.22 10.07
C THR A 22 5.69 8.14 8.93
N ARG A 23 5.88 7.70 7.69
CA ARG A 23 5.34 8.36 6.49
C ARG A 23 4.52 7.39 5.68
N ILE A 24 3.44 7.88 5.08
CA ILE A 24 2.51 7.08 4.29
C ILE A 24 2.45 7.65 2.87
N ILE A 25 2.57 6.80 1.86
CA ILE A 25 2.25 7.09 0.46
C ILE A 25 0.84 6.54 0.23
N ASP A 26 -0.16 7.42 0.29
CA ASP A 26 -1.55 7.08 0.04
C ASP A 26 -1.83 7.09 -1.46
N ASP A 27 -1.97 5.90 -2.04
CA ASP A 27 -2.32 5.66 -3.45
C ASP A 27 -3.53 4.72 -3.56
N SER A 28 -4.48 4.92 -2.64
CA SER A 28 -5.62 4.05 -2.37
C SER A 28 -6.82 4.26 -3.31
N TYR A 29 -6.80 5.27 -4.20
CA TYR A 29 -7.94 5.61 -5.06
C TYR A 29 -8.33 4.47 -6.00
N ASN A 30 -7.34 3.90 -6.72
CA ASN A 30 -7.53 2.80 -7.67
C ASN A 30 -6.25 1.98 -7.81
N SER A 31 -6.40 0.76 -8.35
CA SER A 31 -5.29 -0.13 -8.60
C SER A 31 -5.41 -0.82 -9.94
N SER A 32 -4.32 -0.77 -10.69
CA SER A 32 -4.07 -1.51 -11.91
C SER A 32 -2.64 -2.04 -11.87
N PRO A 33 -2.29 -3.11 -12.61
CA PRO A 33 -0.95 -3.68 -12.56
C PRO A 33 0.14 -2.66 -12.86
N LEU A 34 -0.06 -1.79 -13.86
CA LEU A 34 0.89 -0.74 -14.20
C LEU A 34 1.07 0.28 -13.07
N ALA A 35 -0.03 0.71 -12.44
CA ALA A 35 0.03 1.67 -11.33
C ALA A 35 0.71 1.07 -10.10
N VAL A 36 0.48 -0.22 -9.79
CA VAL A 36 1.15 -0.89 -8.67
C VAL A 36 2.65 -0.99 -8.91
N LYS A 37 3.07 -1.35 -10.13
CA LYS A 37 4.50 -1.39 -10.50
C LYS A 37 5.18 -0.03 -10.26
N ALA A 38 4.59 1.06 -10.77
CA ALA A 38 5.14 2.40 -10.58
C ALA A 38 5.17 2.85 -9.11
N ALA A 39 4.15 2.51 -8.32
CA ALA A 39 4.10 2.84 -6.89
C ALA A 39 5.18 2.08 -6.09
N LEU A 40 5.41 0.79 -6.41
CA LEU A 40 6.47 -0.01 -5.79
C LEU A 40 7.87 0.49 -6.17
N GLU A 41 8.09 0.87 -7.43
CA GLU A 41 9.34 1.50 -7.88
C GLU A 41 9.58 2.82 -7.15
N THR A 42 8.54 3.63 -6.96
CA THR A 42 8.63 4.87 -6.18
C THR A 42 9.01 4.57 -4.71
N LEU A 43 8.34 3.60 -4.08
CA LEU A 43 8.63 3.17 -2.71
C LEU A 43 10.10 2.71 -2.58
N SER A 44 10.61 1.93 -3.54
CA SER A 44 11.98 1.41 -3.50
C SER A 44 13.04 2.51 -3.67
N GLN A 45 12.75 3.57 -4.42
CA GLN A 45 13.67 4.69 -4.64
C GLN A 45 13.70 5.71 -3.48
N LEU A 46 12.61 5.85 -2.74
CA LEU A 46 12.54 6.79 -1.63
C LEU A 46 13.40 6.35 -0.44
N LYS A 47 14.11 7.30 0.17
CA LYS A 47 14.86 7.06 1.41
C LYS A 47 13.91 6.99 2.60
N CYS A 48 14.17 6.07 3.52
CA CYS A 48 13.55 5.98 4.84
C CYS A 48 14.62 5.56 5.86
N ALA A 49 14.40 5.88 7.13
CA ALA A 49 15.31 5.49 8.21
C ALA A 49 14.98 4.09 8.75
N GLY A 50 13.70 3.71 8.70
CA GLY A 50 13.20 2.39 9.03
C GLY A 50 12.97 1.53 7.79
N ASN A 51 11.95 0.69 7.87
CA ASN A 51 11.56 -0.29 6.85
C ASN A 51 10.56 0.28 5.85
N LYS A 52 10.50 -0.35 4.67
CA LYS A 52 9.50 -0.12 3.64
C LYS A 52 8.40 -1.17 3.70
N PHE A 53 7.17 -0.70 3.79
CA PHE A 53 5.98 -1.53 3.79
C PHE A 53 5.21 -1.33 2.49
N ALA A 54 4.94 -2.42 1.77
CA ALA A 54 3.98 -2.45 0.68
C ALA A 54 2.66 -3.04 1.18
N VAL A 55 1.61 -2.21 1.26
CA VAL A 55 0.26 -2.62 1.66
C VAL A 55 -0.64 -2.63 0.43
N LEU A 56 -0.92 -3.82 -0.09
CA LEU A 56 -1.51 -4.03 -1.42
C LEU A 56 -2.85 -4.77 -1.32
N GLY A 57 -3.91 -4.11 -1.75
CA GLY A 57 -5.23 -4.70 -1.91
C GLY A 57 -5.40 -5.38 -3.27
N ASP A 58 -6.49 -6.13 -3.42
CA ASP A 58 -6.88 -6.72 -4.70
C ASP A 58 -6.86 -5.70 -5.86
N MET A 59 -6.36 -6.17 -7.01
CA MET A 59 -6.57 -5.54 -8.31
C MET A 59 -7.79 -6.20 -8.95
N LEU A 60 -8.85 -5.41 -9.14
CA LEU A 60 -10.14 -5.89 -9.64
C LEU A 60 -10.26 -5.71 -11.15
N GLU A 61 -11.28 -6.34 -11.75
CA GLU A 61 -11.66 -6.16 -13.17
C GLU A 61 -10.60 -6.61 -14.19
N LEU A 62 -9.69 -7.52 -13.82
CA LEU A 62 -8.63 -8.03 -14.70
C LEU A 62 -9.02 -9.31 -15.48
N GLY A 63 -10.20 -9.88 -15.22
CA GLY A 63 -10.65 -11.14 -15.85
C GLY A 63 -9.65 -12.28 -15.64
N ASP A 64 -9.39 -13.05 -16.69
CA ASP A 64 -8.47 -14.20 -16.66
C ASP A 64 -7.01 -13.82 -16.34
N TYR A 65 -6.64 -12.55 -16.50
CA TYR A 65 -5.30 -12.06 -16.21
C TYR A 65 -5.07 -11.80 -14.71
N THR A 66 -6.12 -11.85 -13.88
CA THR A 66 -6.06 -11.53 -12.43
C THR A 66 -4.91 -12.23 -11.72
N LYS A 67 -4.85 -13.57 -11.81
CA LYS A 67 -3.85 -14.36 -11.09
C LYS A 67 -2.43 -14.01 -11.52
N LYS A 68 -2.19 -13.97 -12.85
CA LYS A 68 -0.87 -13.65 -13.41
C LYS A 68 -0.42 -12.24 -13.02
N ALA A 69 -1.32 -11.26 -13.09
CA ALA A 69 -1.02 -9.90 -12.65
C ALA A 69 -0.59 -9.84 -11.18
N HIS A 70 -1.34 -10.51 -10.30
CA HIS A 70 -0.99 -10.56 -8.87
C HIS A 70 0.35 -11.25 -8.61
N GLN A 71 0.66 -12.33 -9.34
CA GLN A 71 1.96 -13.01 -9.27
C GLN A 71 3.11 -12.09 -9.71
N GLU A 72 2.97 -11.41 -10.86
CA GLU A 72 3.99 -10.46 -11.34
C GLU A 72 4.28 -9.35 -10.31
N ILE A 73 3.27 -8.91 -9.56
CA ILE A 73 3.46 -7.95 -8.46
C ILE A 73 4.23 -8.57 -7.30
N GLY A 74 3.94 -9.81 -6.92
CA GLY A 74 4.66 -10.50 -5.84
C GLY A 74 6.15 -10.67 -6.15
N GLU A 75 6.45 -11.13 -7.37
CA GLU A 75 7.83 -11.19 -7.88
C GLU A 75 8.52 -9.82 -7.81
N LEU A 76 7.84 -8.75 -8.22
CA LEU A 76 8.41 -7.40 -8.20
C LEU A 76 8.70 -6.92 -6.76
N VAL A 77 7.81 -7.18 -5.81
CA VAL A 77 8.02 -6.83 -4.39
C VAL A 77 9.31 -7.45 -3.86
N ALA A 78 9.53 -8.75 -4.15
CA ALA A 78 10.75 -9.45 -3.76
C ALA A 78 12.00 -8.86 -4.44
N LYS A 79 11.93 -8.60 -5.76
CA LYS A 79 13.05 -8.02 -6.53
C LYS A 79 13.46 -6.62 -6.08
N LEU A 80 12.49 -5.82 -5.64
CA LEU A 80 12.74 -4.46 -5.14
C LEU A 80 13.22 -4.44 -3.68
N ALA A 81 13.40 -5.61 -3.05
CA ALA A 81 13.84 -5.75 -1.67
C ALA A 81 13.00 -4.92 -0.69
N ILE A 82 11.67 -4.94 -0.86
CA ILE A 82 10.74 -4.33 0.10
C ILE A 82 10.75 -5.17 1.39
N ASP A 83 10.85 -4.50 2.54
CA ASP A 83 11.06 -5.16 3.83
C ASP A 83 9.82 -5.93 4.34
N TYR A 84 8.62 -5.41 4.08
CA TYR A 84 7.35 -6.01 4.48
C TYR A 84 6.29 -5.92 3.40
N LEU A 85 5.54 -7.02 3.25
CA LEU A 85 4.39 -7.12 2.35
C LEU A 85 3.14 -7.43 3.15
N ILE A 86 2.15 -6.55 3.06
CA ILE A 86 0.81 -6.76 3.61
C ILE A 86 -0.14 -6.85 2.43
N THR A 87 -0.87 -7.95 2.30
CA THR A 87 -1.88 -8.13 1.26
C THR A 87 -3.28 -8.13 1.84
N VAL A 88 -4.24 -7.54 1.13
CA VAL A 88 -5.64 -7.44 1.57
C VAL A 88 -6.60 -7.90 0.46
N GLY A 89 -7.38 -8.93 0.75
CA GLY A 89 -8.35 -9.53 -0.18
C GLY A 89 -7.88 -10.85 -0.80
N GLU A 90 -8.85 -11.62 -1.30
CA GLU A 90 -8.64 -13.00 -1.75
C GLU A 90 -7.64 -13.10 -2.92
N ARG A 91 -7.69 -12.20 -3.89
CA ARG A 91 -6.84 -12.26 -5.09
C ARG A 91 -5.38 -11.94 -4.74
N SER A 92 -5.20 -11.06 -3.77
CA SER A 92 -3.89 -10.62 -3.28
C SER A 92 -3.08 -11.73 -2.60
N HIS A 93 -3.69 -12.87 -2.24
CA HIS A 93 -2.94 -14.07 -1.83
C HIS A 93 -1.95 -14.54 -2.90
N SER A 94 -2.30 -14.40 -4.19
CA SER A 94 -1.36 -14.75 -5.27
C SER A 94 -0.13 -13.83 -5.30
N THR A 95 -0.25 -12.60 -4.79
CA THR A 95 0.88 -11.68 -4.60
C THR A 95 1.76 -12.14 -3.44
N ALA A 96 1.18 -12.50 -2.31
CA ALA A 96 1.91 -13.01 -1.14
C ALA A 96 2.69 -14.30 -1.46
N GLU A 97 2.03 -15.29 -2.07
CA GLU A 97 2.67 -16.56 -2.44
C GLU A 97 3.80 -16.34 -3.45
N SER A 98 3.59 -15.50 -4.46
CA SER A 98 4.64 -15.22 -5.44
C SER A 98 5.84 -14.48 -4.82
N ALA A 99 5.62 -13.51 -3.92
CA ALA A 99 6.72 -12.84 -3.23
C ALA A 99 7.58 -13.86 -2.43
N LYS A 100 6.94 -14.82 -1.78
CA LYS A 100 7.59 -15.91 -1.07
C LYS A 100 8.38 -16.84 -2.01
N GLU A 101 7.78 -17.25 -3.13
CA GLU A 101 8.46 -18.07 -4.15
C GLU A 101 9.72 -17.40 -4.71
N PHE A 102 9.70 -16.07 -4.82
CA PHE A 102 10.83 -15.26 -5.27
C PHE A 102 11.80 -14.83 -4.13
N GLY A 103 11.68 -15.44 -2.96
CA GLY A 103 12.71 -15.36 -1.91
C GLY A 103 12.46 -14.32 -0.81
N MET A 104 11.29 -13.67 -0.78
CA MET A 104 10.92 -12.83 0.36
C MET A 104 10.71 -13.69 1.62
N ASN A 105 11.21 -13.22 2.76
CA ASN A 105 11.08 -13.93 4.03
C ASN A 105 9.58 -14.07 4.41
N PRO A 106 9.05 -15.30 4.61
CA PRO A 106 7.66 -15.51 5.02
C PRO A 106 7.25 -14.76 6.29
N ASP A 107 8.17 -14.54 7.24
CA ASP A 107 7.88 -13.79 8.48
C ASP A 107 7.68 -12.28 8.27
N ARG A 108 7.84 -11.82 7.02
CA ARG A 108 7.63 -10.43 6.57
C ARG A 108 6.41 -10.29 5.66
N ILE A 109 5.67 -11.37 5.42
CA ILE A 109 4.49 -11.40 4.55
C ILE A 109 3.25 -11.67 5.41
N PHE A 110 2.26 -10.80 5.33
CA PHE A 110 1.02 -10.91 6.10
C PHE A 110 -0.18 -10.70 5.18
N SER A 111 -1.21 -11.54 5.30
CA SER A 111 -2.41 -11.46 4.47
C SER A 111 -3.66 -11.30 5.33
N PHE A 112 -4.59 -10.46 4.90
CA PHE A 112 -5.83 -10.15 5.60
C PHE A 112 -7.01 -10.14 4.63
N ASP A 113 -8.21 -10.41 5.14
CA ASP A 113 -9.43 -10.36 4.32
C ASP A 113 -10.01 -8.95 4.18
N ASN A 114 -9.68 -8.05 5.12
CA ASN A 114 -10.26 -6.71 5.19
C ASN A 114 -9.23 -5.65 5.66
N PRO A 115 -9.44 -4.38 5.26
CA PRO A 115 -8.54 -3.29 5.60
C PRO A 115 -8.50 -2.97 7.09
N GLU A 116 -9.58 -3.18 7.85
CA GLU A 116 -9.63 -2.87 9.29
C GLU A 116 -8.61 -3.71 10.08
N ASN A 117 -8.60 -5.02 9.85
CA ASN A 117 -7.67 -5.94 10.51
C ASN A 117 -6.21 -5.66 10.11
N ALA A 118 -5.97 -5.35 8.84
CA ALA A 118 -4.64 -4.98 8.35
C ALA A 118 -4.17 -3.66 8.99
N GLY A 119 -5.05 -2.67 9.15
CA GLY A 119 -4.77 -1.40 9.82
C GLY A 119 -4.39 -1.58 11.29
N CYS A 120 -5.18 -2.35 12.05
CA CYS A 120 -4.87 -2.69 13.44
C CYS A 120 -3.51 -3.40 13.57
N PHE A 121 -3.25 -4.40 12.72
CA PHE A 121 -1.96 -5.08 12.70
C PHE A 121 -0.79 -4.14 12.41
N LEU A 122 -0.96 -3.21 11.46
CA LEU A 122 0.06 -2.24 11.12
C LEU A 122 0.39 -1.31 12.29
N GLN A 123 -0.59 -0.89 13.09
CA GLN A 123 -0.31 -0.07 14.27
C GLN A 123 0.71 -0.71 15.19
N ASP A 124 0.63 -2.02 15.42
CA ASP A 124 1.56 -2.75 16.29
C ASP A 124 2.90 -3.07 15.61
N ARG A 125 2.91 -3.15 14.28
CA ARG A 125 4.09 -3.57 13.51
C ARG A 125 5.02 -2.41 13.13
N ILE A 126 4.46 -1.25 12.80
CA ILE A 126 5.25 -0.10 12.34
C ILE A 126 6.00 0.57 13.49
N ALA A 127 7.17 1.10 13.16
CA ALA A 127 8.09 1.79 14.03
C ALA A 127 8.55 3.12 13.41
N GLU A 128 9.20 3.94 14.23
CA GLU A 128 9.71 5.25 13.81
C GLU A 128 10.59 5.17 12.56
N GLY A 129 10.34 6.08 11.62
CA GLY A 129 11.11 6.19 10.38
C GLY A 129 10.68 5.26 9.25
N ASP A 130 9.69 4.37 9.47
CA ASP A 130 9.12 3.52 8.43
C ASP A 130 8.40 4.33 7.33
N LEU A 131 8.37 3.76 6.12
CA LEU A 131 7.67 4.30 4.96
C LEU A 131 6.66 3.27 4.43
N ILE A 132 5.39 3.64 4.40
CA ILE A 132 4.28 2.74 4.11
C ILE A 132 3.58 3.16 2.82
N LEU A 133 3.55 2.30 1.80
CA LEU A 133 2.69 2.46 0.62
C LEU A 133 1.36 1.77 0.86
N VAL A 134 0.24 2.47 0.65
CA VAL A 134 -1.11 1.90 0.69
C VAL A 134 -1.77 2.01 -0.67
N LYS A 135 -2.13 0.87 -1.27
CA LYS A 135 -2.68 0.81 -2.64
C LYS A 135 -3.69 -0.33 -2.80
N GLY A 136 -4.77 -0.10 -3.54
CA GLY A 136 -5.77 -1.12 -3.89
C GLY A 136 -6.88 -0.56 -4.77
N SER A 137 -7.68 -1.43 -5.40
CA SER A 137 -8.82 -0.99 -6.19
C SER A 137 -9.86 -0.26 -5.31
N ALA A 138 -10.67 0.64 -5.89
CA ALA A 138 -11.65 1.41 -5.13
C ALA A 138 -12.63 0.56 -4.30
N ALA A 139 -12.98 -0.66 -4.74
CA ALA A 139 -13.87 -1.51 -3.95
C ALA A 139 -13.19 -2.05 -2.66
N MET A 140 -11.86 -2.06 -2.59
CA MET A 140 -11.10 -2.55 -1.44
C MET A 140 -11.06 -1.56 -0.28
N SER A 141 -11.43 -0.29 -0.50
CA SER A 141 -11.48 0.73 0.56
C SER A 141 -10.19 0.85 1.39
N MET A 142 -9.02 0.72 0.73
CA MET A 142 -7.71 0.70 1.39
C MET A 142 -7.37 2.00 2.13
N GLU A 143 -8.02 3.12 1.79
CA GLU A 143 -7.95 4.39 2.54
C GLU A 143 -8.32 4.22 4.02
N ARG A 144 -9.07 3.18 4.39
CA ARG A 144 -9.36 2.85 5.78
C ARG A 144 -8.11 2.47 6.55
N ILE A 145 -7.16 1.77 5.92
CA ILE A 145 -5.84 1.51 6.50
C ILE A 145 -5.11 2.83 6.68
N THR A 146 -5.05 3.67 5.63
CA THR A 146 -4.41 4.99 5.72
C THR A 146 -4.96 5.80 6.89
N LYS A 147 -6.29 5.83 7.06
CA LYS A 147 -6.96 6.51 8.18
C LYS A 147 -6.56 5.95 9.55
N GLU A 148 -6.40 4.64 9.65
CA GLU A 148 -6.04 3.97 10.90
C GLU A 148 -4.60 4.30 11.35
N ILE A 149 -3.68 4.47 10.40
CA ILE A 149 -2.25 4.70 10.70
C ILE A 149 -1.78 6.14 10.46
N MET A 150 -2.65 7.07 10.04
CA MET A 150 -2.27 8.48 9.85
C MET A 150 -2.17 9.24 11.17
N ALA A 151 -1.28 10.24 11.25
CA ALA A 151 -1.07 11.03 12.46
C ALA A 151 -2.27 11.91 12.85
N GLU A 152 -3.08 12.32 11.86
CA GLU A 152 -4.18 13.28 12.03
C GLU A 152 -5.51 12.75 11.46
N PRO A 153 -6.09 11.69 12.03
CA PRO A 153 -7.31 11.05 11.50
C PRO A 153 -8.51 12.01 11.41
N GLN A 154 -8.55 13.07 12.22
CA GLN A 154 -9.53 14.14 12.15
C GLN A 154 -9.52 14.90 10.82
N LYS A 155 -8.41 14.87 10.06
CA LYS A 155 -8.27 15.49 8.73
C LYS A 155 -8.63 14.55 7.59
N ALA A 156 -9.03 13.30 7.88
CA ALA A 156 -9.30 12.29 6.86
C ALA A 156 -10.27 12.78 5.78
N ASN A 157 -11.35 13.47 6.16
CA ASN A 157 -12.37 13.99 5.22
C ASN A 157 -11.81 14.94 4.15
N LYS A 158 -10.64 15.56 4.40
CA LYS A 158 -9.93 16.43 3.46
C LYS A 158 -8.84 15.69 2.70
N LEU A 159 -8.14 14.77 3.35
CA LEU A 159 -6.89 14.18 2.86
C LEU A 159 -7.08 12.83 2.16
N LEU A 160 -8.13 12.10 2.51
CA LEU A 160 -8.40 10.75 2.02
C LEU A 160 -9.62 10.74 1.11
N VAL A 161 -9.62 9.76 0.22
CA VAL A 161 -10.77 9.45 -0.63
C VAL A 161 -11.89 8.82 0.18
N ARG A 162 -13.13 8.87 -0.33
CA ARG A 162 -14.26 8.03 0.16
C ARG A 162 -14.54 8.14 1.68
N GLN A 163 -14.54 9.37 2.22
CA GLN A 163 -14.85 9.63 3.63
C GLN A 163 -16.31 10.06 3.90
N LYS A 164 -17.22 9.82 2.95
CA LYS A 164 -18.63 10.17 3.04
C LYS A 164 -19.48 8.97 3.44
#